data_AF-A0A380LKW1-F1
#
_entry.id   AF-A0A380LKW1-F1
#
_cell.length_a   1.000
_cell.length_b   1.000
_cell.length_c   1.000
_cell.angle_alpha   90.00
_cell.angle_beta   90.00
_cell.angle_gamma   90.00
#
_symmetry.space_group_name_H-M   'P 1'
#
loop_
_entity.id
_entity.type
_entity.pdbx_description
1 polymer ?
#
loop_
_entity_poly.entity_id
_entity_poly.type
_entity_poly.pdbx_seq_one_letter_code
_entity_poly.pdbx_strand_id
1 'polypeptide(L)'
;MEDKKELKEIMRETKRLYDEQCKKILSYKQILAYIFKECLEEYKDLSLEKIQELLDEEQSHDKMISKNVENQSIRGSMIRYDLLYKIKNPQNNNSMWIDIEPQGMDPGTNDLFHRGFYYATRMVARQRNDPEGFEEDDFDNLQKVITLWICLHHARYKNNTINTYRIEERNIVGHLKHAKEFYDLMEIILLCPRKRQRS
;
A
#
# COMPACT_ATOMS: atom_id res chain seq x y z
N MET A 1 16.12 32.72 16.57
CA MET A 1 14.78 32.37 16.01
C MET A 1 14.96 31.89 14.57
N GLU A 2 15.84 32.56 13.80
CA GLU A 2 16.51 32.07 12.57
C GLU A 2 17.01 30.62 12.69
N ASP A 3 17.90 30.32 13.66
CA ASP A 3 18.56 29.00 13.75
C ASP A 3 17.57 27.83 13.91
N LYS A 4 16.44 28.05 14.60
CA LYS A 4 15.38 27.04 14.75
C LYS A 4 14.59 26.83 13.45
N LYS A 5 14.54 27.83 12.57
CA LYS A 5 13.90 27.72 11.25
C LYS A 5 14.81 26.98 10.28
N GLU A 6 16.09 27.32 10.26
CA GLU A 6 17.10 26.64 9.42
C GLU A 6 17.22 25.15 9.79
N LEU A 7 17.29 24.81 11.09
CA LEU A 7 17.26 23.42 11.56
C LEU A 7 16.01 22.66 11.09
N LYS A 8 14.84 23.29 11.10
CA LYS A 8 13.59 22.67 10.63
C LYS A 8 13.62 22.42 9.12
N GLU A 9 14.17 23.35 8.34
CA GLU A 9 14.31 23.21 6.90
C GLU A 9 15.29 22.08 6.54
N ILE A 10 16.44 22.01 7.21
CA ILE A 10 17.42 20.93 7.03
C ILE A 10 16.83 19.56 7.37
N MET A 11 16.10 19.46 8.50
CA MET A 11 15.42 18.21 8.89
C MET A 11 14.35 17.79 7.87
N ARG A 12 13.59 18.76 7.33
CA ARG A 12 12.58 18.50 6.30
C ARG A 12 13.20 18.00 5.01
N GLU A 13 14.30 18.61 4.58
CA GLU A 13 15.02 18.19 3.37
C GLU A 13 15.62 16.79 3.54
N THR A 14 16.22 16.52 4.70
CA THR A 14 16.74 15.18 5.04
C THR A 14 15.64 14.12 4.99
N LYS A 15 14.47 14.40 5.58
CA LYS A 15 13.31 13.51 5.52
C LYS A 15 12.88 13.26 4.07
N ARG A 16 12.80 14.32 3.26
CA ARG A 16 12.38 14.23 1.86
C ARG A 16 13.33 13.36 1.05
N LEU A 17 14.64 13.56 1.19
CA LEU A 17 15.66 12.75 0.52
C LEU A 17 15.56 11.28 0.95
N TYR A 18 15.35 11.02 2.24
CA TYR A 18 15.17 9.67 2.76
C TYR A 18 13.94 8.98 2.15
N ASP A 19 12.80 9.67 2.14
CA ASP A 19 11.55 9.14 1.58
C ASP A 19 11.72 8.81 0.08
N GLU A 20 12.39 9.67 -0.70
CA GLU A 20 12.66 9.43 -2.13
C GLU A 20 13.60 8.23 -2.37
N GLN A 21 14.63 8.04 -1.54
CA GLN A 21 15.48 6.85 -1.64
C GLN A 21 14.70 5.57 -1.28
N CYS A 22 13.83 5.63 -0.27
CA CYS A 22 12.99 4.49 0.10
C CYS A 22 12.06 4.11 -1.05
N LYS A 23 11.37 5.07 -1.66
CA LYS A 23 10.52 4.82 -2.85
C LYS A 23 11.30 4.18 -3.99
N LYS A 24 12.52 4.65 -4.24
CA LYS A 24 13.39 4.10 -5.28
C LYS A 24 13.81 2.64 -4.99
N ILE A 25 14.08 2.30 -3.73
CA ILE A 25 14.43 0.92 -3.34
C ILE A 25 13.19 0.03 -3.41
N LEU A 26 12.07 0.50 -2.90
CA LEU A 26 10.81 -0.24 -2.87
C LEU A 26 10.19 -0.44 -4.25
N SER A 27 10.61 0.30 -5.28
CA SER A 27 10.14 0.06 -6.65
C SER A 27 10.87 -1.07 -7.38
N TYR A 28 12.00 -1.58 -6.87
CA TYR A 28 12.68 -2.73 -7.46
C TYR A 28 11.85 -4.01 -7.29
N LYS A 29 11.65 -4.76 -8.37
CA LYS A 29 10.81 -5.96 -8.37
C LYS A 29 11.28 -7.07 -7.44
N GLN A 30 12.59 -7.24 -7.30
CA GLN A 30 13.16 -8.18 -6.33
C GLN A 30 12.68 -7.83 -4.91
N ILE A 31 12.69 -6.54 -4.55
CA ILE A 31 12.23 -6.07 -3.24
C ILE A 31 10.72 -6.22 -3.11
N LEU A 32 9.95 -5.82 -4.13
CA LEU A 32 8.50 -6.00 -4.18
C LEU A 32 8.12 -7.47 -4.03
N ALA A 33 8.83 -8.40 -4.68
CA ALA A 33 8.54 -9.82 -4.59
C ALA A 33 8.68 -10.36 -3.17
N TYR A 34 9.72 -9.96 -2.43
CA TYR A 34 9.84 -10.29 -1.01
C TYR A 34 8.70 -9.69 -0.19
N ILE A 35 8.39 -8.41 -0.40
CA ILE A 35 7.32 -7.74 0.34
C ILE A 35 5.97 -8.41 0.07
N PHE A 36 5.66 -8.69 -1.20
CA PHE A 36 4.40 -9.29 -1.61
C PHE A 36 4.26 -10.70 -1.06
N LYS A 37 5.32 -11.51 -1.12
CA LYS A 37 5.33 -12.85 -0.53
C LYS A 37 5.05 -12.84 0.97
N GLU A 38 5.70 -11.94 1.70
CA GLU A 38 5.64 -11.93 3.18
C GLU A 38 4.41 -11.20 3.73
N CYS A 39 3.86 -10.24 2.98
CA CYS A 39 2.79 -9.36 3.47
C CYS A 39 1.43 -9.61 2.83
N LEU A 40 1.35 -10.21 1.64
CA LEU A 40 0.10 -10.33 0.88
C LEU A 40 -0.32 -11.79 0.73
N GLU A 41 -1.56 -12.08 1.16
CA GLU A 41 -2.15 -13.42 1.09
C GLU A 41 -2.19 -13.96 -0.35
N GLU A 42 -2.35 -13.07 -1.34
CA GLU A 42 -2.39 -13.39 -2.77
C GLU A 42 -1.10 -14.06 -3.26
N TYR A 43 0.04 -13.70 -2.68
CA TYR A 43 1.37 -14.08 -3.17
C TYR A 43 2.11 -15.04 -2.24
N LYS A 44 1.57 -15.34 -1.05
CA LYS A 44 2.27 -16.08 0.01
C LYS A 44 2.84 -17.43 -0.44
N ASP A 45 2.09 -18.16 -1.28
CA ASP A 45 2.42 -19.52 -1.72
C ASP A 45 3.25 -19.56 -3.02
N LEU A 46 3.49 -18.40 -3.65
CA LEU A 46 4.29 -18.29 -4.87
C LEU A 46 5.79 -18.20 -4.53
N SER A 47 6.65 -18.68 -5.42
CA SER A 47 8.10 -18.46 -5.31
C SER A 47 8.46 -17.01 -5.65
N LEU A 48 9.60 -16.52 -5.17
CA LEU A 48 10.06 -15.15 -5.47
C LEU A 48 10.29 -14.94 -6.96
N GLU A 49 10.72 -15.98 -7.67
CA GLU A 49 10.89 -15.99 -9.13
C GLU A 49 9.53 -15.83 -9.79
N LYS A 50 8.51 -16.58 -9.35
CA LYS A 50 7.18 -16.48 -9.94
C LYS A 50 6.54 -15.10 -9.71
N ILE A 51 6.74 -14.51 -8.53
CA ILE A 51 6.24 -13.15 -8.27
C ILE A 51 6.94 -12.13 -9.18
N GLN A 52 8.25 -12.26 -9.37
CA GLN A 52 8.99 -11.39 -10.30
C GLN A 52 8.53 -11.54 -11.74
N GLU A 53 8.31 -12.77 -12.22
CA GLU A 53 7.74 -13.03 -13.55
C GLU A 53 6.41 -12.30 -13.75
N LEU A 54 5.50 -12.37 -12.77
CA LEU A 54 4.22 -11.66 -12.83
C LEU A 54 4.40 -10.13 -12.90
N LEU A 55 5.38 -9.58 -12.19
CA LEU A 55 5.71 -8.15 -12.27
C LEU A 55 6.41 -7.78 -13.59
N ASP A 56 7.15 -8.70 -14.19
CA ASP A 56 7.79 -8.55 -15.52
C ASP A 56 6.77 -8.59 -16.67
N GLU A 57 5.73 -9.43 -16.55
CA GLU A 57 4.60 -9.44 -17.49
C GLU A 57 3.87 -8.09 -17.54
N GLU A 58 3.78 -7.38 -16.40
CA GLU A 58 3.18 -6.05 -16.33
C GLU A 58 4.08 -4.95 -16.92
N GLN A 59 5.39 -5.01 -16.66
CA GLN A 59 6.36 -4.03 -17.14
C GLN A 59 7.72 -4.70 -17.35
N SER A 60 8.46 -4.49 -18.44
CA SER A 60 9.73 -5.24 -18.66
C SER A 60 10.98 -4.68 -17.96
N HIS A 61 10.85 -3.72 -17.05
CA HIS A 61 11.98 -3.05 -16.37
C HIS A 61 12.25 -3.64 -14.99
N ASP A 62 13.49 -3.58 -14.49
CA ASP A 62 13.82 -4.04 -13.11
C ASP A 62 13.01 -3.37 -12.00
N LYS A 63 12.47 -2.17 -12.29
CA LYS A 63 11.61 -1.40 -11.40
C LYS A 63 10.20 -1.32 -11.93
N MET A 64 9.24 -1.35 -11.01
CA MET A 64 7.87 -0.98 -11.29
C MET A 64 7.73 0.55 -11.33
N ILE A 65 7.28 1.06 -12.46
CA ILE A 65 6.89 2.46 -12.65
C ILE A 65 5.53 2.67 -11.98
N SER A 66 5.49 3.61 -11.03
CA SER A 66 4.28 3.99 -10.29
C SER A 66 3.29 4.74 -11.17
N LYS A 67 1.99 4.51 -10.98
CA LYS A 67 0.91 5.12 -11.78
C LYS A 67 0.43 6.44 -11.19
N ASN A 68 0.28 7.46 -12.05
CA ASN A 68 -0.47 8.72 -11.87
C ASN A 68 -0.88 9.01 -10.42
N VAL A 69 0.11 9.28 -9.58
CA VAL A 69 0.02 9.16 -8.12
C VAL A 69 -0.87 10.20 -7.44
N GLU A 70 -1.38 11.19 -8.18
CA GLU A 70 -2.24 12.23 -7.64
C GLU A 70 -3.71 11.93 -7.89
N ASN A 71 -4.45 11.69 -6.82
CA ASN A 71 -5.89 11.53 -6.84
C ASN A 71 -6.57 12.85 -6.46
N GLN A 72 -7.28 13.43 -7.43
CA GLN A 72 -8.03 14.69 -7.29
C GLN A 72 -9.55 14.49 -7.41
N SER A 73 -10.05 13.26 -7.21
CA SER A 73 -11.48 12.94 -7.36
C SER A 73 -12.38 13.76 -6.42
N ILE A 74 -11.84 14.22 -5.29
CA ILE A 74 -12.50 15.14 -4.37
C ILE A 74 -11.78 16.49 -4.41
N ARG A 75 -12.52 17.53 -4.81
CA ARG A 75 -12.01 18.90 -4.90
C ARG A 75 -11.46 19.37 -3.55
N GLY A 76 -10.23 19.91 -3.56
CA GLY A 76 -9.56 20.44 -2.37
C GLY A 76 -9.01 19.37 -1.41
N SER A 77 -9.16 18.08 -1.73
CA SER A 77 -8.68 16.96 -0.91
C SER A 77 -7.81 16.01 -1.76
N MET A 78 -6.79 16.57 -2.40
CA MET A 78 -5.85 15.81 -3.22
C MET A 78 -5.05 14.83 -2.35
N ILE A 79 -4.93 13.59 -2.82
CA ILE A 79 -4.06 12.57 -2.25
C ILE A 79 -2.93 12.31 -3.21
N ARG A 80 -1.71 12.24 -2.69
CA ARG A 80 -0.55 11.78 -3.43
C ARG A 80 -0.10 10.46 -2.83
N TYR A 81 -0.22 9.40 -3.63
CA TYR A 81 0.33 8.09 -3.33
C TYR A 81 1.84 8.10 -3.59
N ASP A 82 2.61 7.35 -2.82
CA ASP A 82 4.05 7.27 -3.06
C ASP A 82 4.39 6.27 -4.17
N LEU A 83 3.88 5.04 -4.08
CA LEU A 83 4.03 3.99 -5.08
C LEU A 83 2.68 3.30 -5.30
N LEU A 84 2.01 3.60 -6.41
CA LEU A 84 0.71 3.04 -6.76
C LEU A 84 0.84 2.14 -7.99
N TYR A 85 0.41 0.89 -7.84
CA TYR A 85 0.45 -0.10 -8.90
C TYR A 85 -0.95 -0.67 -9.15
N LYS A 86 -1.24 -0.97 -10.41
CA LYS A 86 -2.31 -1.89 -10.80
C LYS A 86 -1.63 -3.15 -11.30
N ILE A 87 -1.96 -4.29 -10.72
CA ILE A 87 -1.37 -5.58 -11.08
C ILE A 87 -2.45 -6.66 -11.08
N LYS A 88 -2.21 -7.76 -11.81
CA LYS A 88 -3.08 -8.94 -11.75
C LYS A 88 -2.98 -9.64 -10.39
N ASN A 89 -4.13 -10.03 -9.87
CA ASN A 89 -4.27 -10.92 -8.74
C ASN A 89 -4.01 -12.36 -9.22
N PRO A 90 -2.96 -13.03 -8.71
CA PRO A 90 -2.61 -14.38 -9.15
C PRO A 90 -3.63 -15.46 -8.73
N GLN A 91 -4.53 -15.17 -7.80
CA GLN A 91 -5.49 -16.15 -7.28
C GLN A 91 -6.80 -16.19 -8.10
N ASN A 92 -7.19 -15.08 -8.73
CA ASN A 92 -8.48 -14.97 -9.42
C ASN A 92 -8.45 -14.22 -10.75
N ASN A 93 -7.26 -13.91 -11.28
CA ASN A 93 -7.01 -13.21 -12.56
C ASN A 93 -7.61 -11.80 -12.70
N ASN A 94 -8.31 -11.27 -11.69
CA ASN A 94 -8.77 -9.89 -11.67
C ASN A 94 -7.59 -8.94 -11.43
N SER A 95 -7.73 -7.66 -11.77
CA SER A 95 -6.76 -6.65 -11.34
C SER A 95 -6.99 -6.25 -9.89
N MET A 96 -5.93 -5.78 -9.23
CA MET A 96 -5.99 -5.14 -7.92
C MET A 96 -5.07 -3.92 -7.88
N TRP A 97 -5.39 -2.99 -6.98
CA TRP A 97 -4.59 -1.80 -6.72
C TRP A 97 -3.74 -1.99 -5.48
N ILE A 98 -2.44 -1.72 -5.58
CA ILE A 98 -1.52 -1.76 -4.45
C ILE A 98 -0.84 -0.41 -4.31
N ASP A 99 -1.07 0.22 -3.17
CA ASP A 99 -0.39 1.42 -2.71
C ASP A 99 0.69 1.04 -1.69
N ILE A 100 1.91 1.55 -1.84
CA ILE A 100 3.01 1.36 -0.88
C ILE A 100 3.51 2.73 -0.41
N GLU A 101 3.38 2.96 0.90
CA GLU A 101 3.66 4.22 1.57
C GLU A 101 4.84 4.06 2.54
N PRO A 102 6.10 4.24 2.10
CA PRO A 102 7.21 4.34 3.02
C PRO A 102 7.08 5.58 3.90
N GLN A 103 7.18 5.38 5.21
CA GLN A 103 7.24 6.44 6.19
C GLN A 103 8.62 6.47 6.83
N GLY A 104 9.41 7.47 6.43
CA GLY A 104 10.76 7.66 6.96
C GLY A 104 10.78 7.83 8.47
N MET A 105 9.81 8.53 9.07
CA MET A 105 9.64 8.61 10.52
C MET A 105 8.19 8.40 10.92
N ASP A 106 7.99 7.65 12.01
CA ASP A 106 6.70 7.53 12.68
C ASP A 106 6.17 8.94 13.01
N PRO A 107 4.98 9.30 12.50
CA PRO A 107 4.42 10.63 12.74
C PRO A 107 4.17 10.89 14.22
N GLY A 108 4.10 9.86 15.08
CA GLY A 108 4.03 9.96 16.54
C GLY A 108 2.69 10.47 17.09
N THR A 109 2.17 11.57 16.52
CA THR A 109 0.90 12.21 16.89
C THR A 109 -0.28 11.71 16.07
N ASN A 110 -0.04 11.17 14.88
CA ASN A 110 -1.08 10.63 13.98
C ASN A 110 -0.82 9.14 13.75
N ASP A 111 -1.84 8.31 13.95
CA ASP A 111 -1.75 6.89 13.67
C ASP A 111 -1.75 6.63 12.15
N LEU A 112 -0.76 5.87 11.68
CA LEU A 112 -0.66 5.47 10.28
C LEU A 112 -1.88 4.69 9.82
N PHE A 113 -2.56 3.97 10.72
CA PHE A 113 -3.80 3.27 10.41
C PHE A 113 -4.85 4.22 9.82
N HIS A 114 -5.12 5.36 10.46
CA HIS A 114 -6.18 6.27 9.99
C HIS A 114 -5.85 6.87 8.62
N ARG A 115 -4.57 7.16 8.36
CA ARG A 115 -4.13 7.66 7.04
C ARG A 115 -4.25 6.55 5.99
N GLY A 116 -3.81 5.34 6.30
CA GLY A 116 -3.97 4.18 5.41
C GLY A 116 -5.44 3.87 5.13
N PHE A 117 -6.30 3.90 6.13
CA PHE A 117 -7.74 3.75 5.97
C PHE A 117 -8.33 4.81 5.03
N TYR A 118 -7.98 6.08 5.24
CA TYR A 118 -8.43 7.15 4.34
C TYR A 118 -7.94 6.95 2.90
N TYR A 119 -6.68 6.55 2.72
CA TYR A 119 -6.09 6.29 1.41
C TYR A 119 -6.77 5.10 0.71
N ALA A 120 -6.99 3.99 1.42
CA ALA A 120 -7.68 2.82 0.92
C ALA A 120 -9.12 3.16 0.46
N THR A 121 -9.90 3.86 1.28
CA THR A 121 -11.27 4.26 0.90
C THR A 121 -11.30 5.20 -0.31
N ARG A 122 -10.31 6.07 -0.46
CA ARG A 122 -10.17 6.96 -1.63
C ARG A 122 -9.71 6.23 -2.88
N MET A 123 -8.99 5.13 -2.72
CA MET A 123 -8.62 4.22 -3.80
C MET A 123 -9.79 3.31 -4.23
N VAL A 124 -10.69 2.93 -3.31
CA VAL A 124 -11.98 2.31 -3.68
C VAL A 124 -12.82 3.31 -4.47
N ALA A 125 -13.05 4.49 -3.90
CA ALA A 125 -13.97 5.49 -4.48
C ALA A 125 -13.53 5.98 -5.87
N ARG A 126 -12.23 6.07 -6.13
CA ARG A 126 -11.73 6.57 -7.43
C ARG A 126 -11.97 5.61 -8.59
N GLN A 127 -12.29 4.35 -8.35
CA GLN A 127 -12.47 3.38 -9.44
C GLN A 127 -13.74 3.66 -10.25
N ARG A 128 -14.74 4.32 -9.66
CA ARG A 128 -15.98 4.66 -10.35
C ARG A 128 -15.71 5.68 -11.46
N ASN A 129 -16.09 5.33 -12.69
CA ASN A 129 -15.86 6.10 -13.91
C ASN A 129 -14.38 6.43 -14.19
N ASP A 130 -13.46 5.62 -13.67
CA ASP A 130 -12.04 5.67 -14.02
C ASP A 130 -11.79 4.69 -15.18
N PRO A 131 -11.01 5.07 -16.22
CA PRO A 131 -10.71 4.17 -17.35
C PRO A 131 -10.07 2.84 -16.95
N GLU A 132 -9.51 2.75 -15.75
CA GLU A 132 -8.93 1.54 -15.19
C GLU A 132 -9.80 0.88 -14.10
N GLY A 133 -10.98 1.43 -13.81
CA GLY A 133 -11.93 0.92 -12.83
C GLY A 133 -13.20 0.34 -13.49
N PHE A 134 -14.37 0.83 -13.07
CA PHE A 134 -15.70 0.38 -13.53
C PHE A 134 -16.59 1.59 -13.88
N GLU A 135 -17.66 1.37 -14.64
CA GLU A 135 -18.55 2.43 -15.11
C GLU A 135 -19.87 2.50 -14.32
N GLU A 136 -20.38 3.71 -14.13
CA GLU A 136 -21.68 4.01 -13.55
C GLU A 136 -21.96 3.28 -12.22
N ASP A 137 -22.85 2.29 -12.22
CA ASP A 137 -23.30 1.54 -11.04
C ASP A 137 -22.83 0.06 -11.06
N ASP A 138 -21.83 -0.26 -11.88
CA ASP A 138 -21.26 -1.62 -12.01
C ASP A 138 -20.31 -1.98 -10.85
N PHE A 139 -20.83 -1.93 -9.62
CA PHE A 139 -20.07 -2.14 -8.40
C PHE A 139 -19.56 -3.58 -8.23
N ASP A 140 -20.14 -4.54 -8.95
CA ASP A 140 -19.69 -5.94 -8.97
C ASP A 140 -18.30 -6.08 -9.60
N ASN A 141 -17.86 -5.12 -10.42
CA ASN A 141 -16.53 -5.05 -11.02
C ASN A 141 -15.52 -4.23 -10.21
N LEU A 142 -15.82 -3.93 -8.94
CA LEU A 142 -14.89 -3.26 -8.04
C LEU A 142 -13.63 -4.13 -7.79
N GLN A 143 -12.46 -3.55 -8.03
CA GLN A 143 -11.18 -4.23 -7.85
C GLN A 143 -10.70 -4.09 -6.41
N LYS A 144 -10.08 -5.17 -5.88
CA LYS A 144 -9.46 -5.17 -4.55
C LYS A 144 -8.43 -4.05 -4.46
N VAL A 145 -8.37 -3.39 -3.30
CA VAL A 145 -7.36 -2.39 -2.97
C VAL A 145 -6.54 -2.84 -1.77
N ILE A 146 -5.23 -2.61 -1.82
CA ILE A 146 -4.29 -2.88 -0.74
C ILE A 146 -3.46 -1.62 -0.52
N THR A 147 -3.31 -1.19 0.74
CA THR A 147 -2.36 -0.13 1.10
C THR A 147 -1.39 -0.63 2.15
N LEU A 148 -0.10 -0.58 1.83
CA LEU A 148 1.01 -1.09 2.64
C LEU A 148 1.85 0.08 3.16
N TRP A 149 1.79 0.34 4.45
CA TRP A 149 2.53 1.40 5.12
C TRP A 149 3.76 0.84 5.80
N ILE A 150 4.94 1.29 5.37
CA ILE A 150 6.22 0.77 5.86
C ILE A 150 6.89 1.83 6.72
N CYS A 151 6.90 1.66 8.03
CA CYS A 151 7.51 2.61 8.96
C CYS A 151 8.91 2.16 9.39
N LEU A 152 9.96 2.74 8.79
CA LEU A 152 11.35 2.32 9.00
C LEU A 152 11.95 2.86 10.31
N HIS A 153 11.55 4.06 10.74
CA HIS A 153 11.92 4.65 12.03
C HIS A 153 10.70 4.80 12.94
N HIS A 154 10.45 3.76 13.73
CA HIS A 154 9.29 3.55 14.59
C HIS A 154 9.63 3.51 16.08
N ALA A 155 8.64 3.71 16.93
CA ALA A 155 8.80 3.54 18.37
C ALA A 155 9.11 2.08 18.75
N ARG A 156 9.77 1.86 19.90
CA ARG A 156 10.22 0.52 20.34
C ARG A 156 9.08 -0.50 20.44
N TYR A 157 7.87 -0.07 20.83
CA TYR A 157 6.72 -0.97 20.98
C TYR A 157 6.15 -1.47 19.65
N LYS A 158 6.41 -0.76 18.53
CA LYS A 158 6.02 -1.19 17.18
C LYS A 158 7.06 -2.11 16.53
N ASN A 159 8.12 -2.49 17.25
CA ASN A 159 9.26 -3.15 16.63
C ASN A 159 8.93 -4.58 16.19
N ASN A 160 9.23 -4.90 14.93
CA ASN A 160 9.02 -6.22 14.34
C ASN A 160 7.53 -6.63 14.34
N THR A 161 6.68 -5.75 13.83
CA THR A 161 5.22 -5.98 13.74
C THR A 161 4.73 -5.84 12.31
N ILE A 162 3.79 -6.69 11.94
CA ILE A 162 2.94 -6.56 10.76
C ILE A 162 1.50 -6.62 11.27
N ASN A 163 0.76 -5.53 11.11
CA ASN A 163 -0.66 -5.50 11.43
C ASN A 163 -1.45 -5.43 10.13
N THR A 164 -2.43 -6.31 9.99
CA THR A 164 -3.31 -6.38 8.82
C THR A 164 -4.74 -6.10 9.24
N TYR A 165 -5.42 -5.23 8.50
CA TYR A 165 -6.82 -4.88 8.70
C TYR A 165 -7.57 -5.19 7.39
N ARG A 166 -8.61 -6.02 7.48
CA ARG A 166 -9.36 -6.54 6.34
C ARG A 166 -10.84 -6.64 6.66
N ILE A 167 -11.67 -6.81 5.63
CA ILE A 167 -13.10 -7.08 5.77
C ILE A 167 -13.30 -8.55 6.16
N GLU A 168 -14.22 -8.79 7.09
CA GLU A 168 -14.60 -10.13 7.54
C GLU A 168 -16.12 -10.23 7.57
N GLU A 169 -16.69 -11.24 6.90
CA GLU A 169 -18.10 -11.57 7.03
C GLU A 169 -18.36 -12.33 8.34
N ARG A 170 -19.27 -11.82 9.17
CA ARG A 170 -19.76 -12.51 10.38
C ARG A 170 -21.27 -12.67 10.30
N ASN A 171 -21.73 -13.90 10.11
CA ASN A 171 -23.16 -14.21 10.15
C ASN A 171 -23.66 -14.17 11.60
N ILE A 172 -24.60 -13.26 11.91
CA ILE A 172 -25.21 -13.11 13.25
C ILE A 172 -26.48 -13.95 13.36
N VAL A 173 -27.26 -14.04 12.28
CA VAL A 173 -28.52 -14.81 12.19
C VAL A 173 -28.62 -15.48 10.82
N GLY A 174 -29.12 -16.71 10.81
CA GLY A 174 -29.33 -17.50 9.60
C GLY A 174 -28.09 -18.28 9.16
N HIS A 175 -28.01 -18.58 7.87
CA HIS A 175 -26.95 -19.44 7.30
C HIS A 175 -26.35 -18.91 5.99
N LEU A 176 -26.76 -17.72 5.54
CA LEU A 176 -26.17 -17.10 4.35
C LEU A 176 -24.71 -16.75 4.65
N LYS A 177 -23.81 -17.25 3.80
CA LYS A 177 -22.39 -16.92 3.77
C LYS A 177 -21.96 -16.72 2.34
N HIS A 178 -21.14 -15.70 2.12
CA HIS A 178 -20.50 -15.47 0.84
C HIS A 178 -19.10 -16.12 0.82
N ALA A 179 -18.64 -16.49 -0.38
CA ALA A 179 -17.25 -16.88 -0.57
C ALA A 179 -16.34 -15.67 -0.29
N LYS A 180 -15.10 -15.89 0.16
CA LYS A 180 -14.20 -14.81 0.62
C LYS A 180 -14.02 -13.72 -0.43
N GLU A 181 -13.95 -14.13 -1.69
CA GLU A 181 -13.74 -13.29 -2.87
C GLU A 181 -14.82 -12.22 -3.03
N PHE A 182 -16.03 -12.44 -2.48
CA PHE A 182 -17.12 -11.48 -2.52
C PHE A 182 -16.86 -10.22 -1.67
N TYR A 183 -16.16 -10.35 -0.54
CA TYR A 183 -15.94 -9.26 0.41
C TYR A 183 -14.47 -8.87 0.59
N ASP A 184 -13.52 -9.63 0.02
CA ASP A 184 -12.09 -9.34 0.07
C ASP A 184 -11.70 -8.20 -0.90
N LEU A 185 -12.20 -7.00 -0.59
CA LEU A 185 -12.11 -5.82 -1.46
C LEU A 185 -11.14 -4.76 -0.94
N MET A 186 -10.75 -4.81 0.35
CA MET A 186 -9.88 -3.82 0.97
C MET A 186 -9.00 -4.43 2.05
N GLU A 187 -7.70 -4.13 1.98
CA GLU A 187 -6.71 -4.54 2.97
C GLU A 187 -5.74 -3.40 3.30
N ILE A 188 -5.48 -3.18 4.59
CA ILE A 188 -4.54 -2.17 5.08
C ILE A 188 -3.48 -2.91 5.88
N ILE A 189 -2.21 -2.71 5.53
CA ILE A 189 -1.08 -3.38 6.17
C ILE A 189 -0.15 -2.32 6.74
N LEU A 190 0.17 -2.43 8.02
CA LEU A 190 1.17 -1.60 8.70
C LEU A 190 2.38 -2.47 9.04
N LEU A 191 3.49 -2.24 8.34
CA LEU A 191 4.76 -2.95 8.49
C LEU A 191 5.77 -2.07 9.24
N CYS A 192 6.24 -2.55 10.39
CA CYS A 192 7.33 -1.96 11.15
C CYS A 192 8.46 -2.98 11.30
N PRO A 193 9.51 -2.92 10.46
CA PRO A 193 10.54 -3.95 10.43
C PRO A 193 11.35 -4.00 11.72
N ARG A 194 12.05 -5.11 11.94
CA ARG A 194 12.95 -5.25 13.10
C ARG A 194 14.09 -4.22 13.01
N LYS A 195 14.29 -3.44 14.07
CA LYS A 195 15.49 -2.60 14.21
C LYS A 195 16.73 -3.49 14.28
N ARG A 196 17.76 -3.15 13.51
CA ARG A 196 19.10 -3.74 13.71
C ARG A 196 19.57 -3.36 15.10
N GLN A 197 19.84 -4.36 15.95
CA GLN A 197 20.67 -4.13 17.13
C GLN A 197 22.07 -3.80 16.60
N ARG A 198 22.59 -2.62 16.95
CA ARG A 198 24.01 -2.35 16.76
C ARG A 198 24.74 -3.27 17.74
N SER A 199 25.44 -4.26 17.20
CA SER A 199 26.47 -5.01 17.92
C SER A 199 27.61 -4.08 18.31
#